data_AF-A0A2E4EB76-F1
#
_entry.id   AF-A0A2E4EB76-F1
#
_cell.length_a   1.000
_cell.length_b   1.000
_cell.length_c   1.000
_cell.angle_alpha   90.00
_cell.angle_beta   90.00
_cell.angle_gamma   90.00
#
_symmetry.space_group_name_H-M   'P 1'
#
loop_
_entity.id
_entity.type
_entity.pdbx_description
1 polymer ?
#
loop_
_entity_poly.entity_id
_entity_poly.type
_entity_poly.pdbx_seq_one_letter_code
_entity_poly.pdbx_strand_id
1 'polypeptide(L)'
;MEETKTIASNELLMEQLQNRDWDQFWLRLMGRCFWLLRKRYTVKWGNDEVKNFSRKAIGEVINKIFIEKKRNWNIDRYPDFEEFIVGVIDSHVNNTLNKEDKDFTVGDNEFLLDENGESEPDAQEIVITQELRNQIYDELDVSGADDDELLIFECLADGMNKPDDIKNELGMSDEDFHNAWRRFKRKRKTIQKKLGAYGY
;
A
#
# COMPACT_ATOMS: atom_id res chain seq x y z
N MET A 1 -1.75 18.59 -31.64
CA MET A 1 -2.58 17.38 -31.76
C MET A 1 -3.01 17.04 -30.35
N GLU A 2 -4.31 16.99 -30.06
CA GLU A 2 -4.78 16.40 -28.81
C GLU A 2 -4.54 14.89 -28.90
N GLU A 3 -3.62 14.38 -28.10
CA GLU A 3 -3.46 12.94 -27.92
C GLU A 3 -4.76 12.39 -27.33
N THR A 4 -5.49 11.61 -28.12
CA THR A 4 -6.65 10.85 -27.67
C THR A 4 -6.20 9.87 -26.60
N LYS A 5 -6.57 10.14 -25.35
CA LYS A 5 -6.30 9.29 -24.19
C LYS A 5 -7.11 8.01 -24.28
N THR A 6 -6.45 6.87 -24.12
CA THR A 6 -7.09 5.56 -24.04
C THR A 6 -7.68 5.36 -22.65
N ILE A 7 -9.00 5.45 -22.55
CA ILE A 7 -9.73 5.14 -21.33
C ILE A 7 -10.11 3.66 -21.31
N ALA A 8 -9.94 3.01 -20.15
CA ALA A 8 -10.34 1.62 -19.96
C ALA A 8 -11.81 1.41 -20.28
N SER A 9 -12.11 0.31 -20.98
CA SER A 9 -13.48 -0.09 -21.27
C SER A 9 -14.20 -0.55 -20.02
N ASN A 10 -15.53 -0.60 -20.08
CA ASN A 10 -16.31 -1.13 -18.97
C ASN A 10 -16.02 -2.62 -18.76
N GLU A 11 -15.79 -3.37 -19.83
CA GLU A 11 -15.42 -4.79 -19.77
C GLU A 11 -14.12 -4.99 -18.99
N LEU A 12 -13.08 -4.18 -19.29
CA LEU A 12 -11.80 -4.26 -18.59
C LEU A 12 -11.94 -3.89 -17.10
N LEU A 13 -12.76 -2.89 -16.77
CA LEU A 13 -13.06 -2.57 -15.37
C LEU A 13 -13.77 -3.75 -14.69
N MET A 14 -14.79 -4.34 -15.32
CA MET A 14 -15.51 -5.47 -14.73
C MET A 14 -14.62 -6.71 -14.56
N GLU A 15 -13.65 -6.91 -15.45
CA GLU A 15 -12.63 -7.95 -15.30
C GLU A 15 -11.82 -7.74 -14.01
N GLN A 16 -11.35 -6.52 -13.75
CA GLN A 16 -10.67 -6.19 -12.49
C GLN A 16 -11.58 -6.42 -11.28
N LEU A 17 -12.87 -6.11 -11.39
CA LEU A 17 -13.82 -6.33 -10.30
C LEU A 17 -14.07 -7.82 -10.03
N GLN A 18 -14.04 -8.68 -11.05
CA GLN A 18 -14.41 -10.09 -10.92
C GLN A 18 -13.23 -11.02 -10.64
N ASN A 19 -12.07 -10.73 -11.23
CA ASN A 19 -10.95 -11.69 -11.29
C ASN A 19 -9.80 -11.35 -10.34
N ARG A 20 -9.84 -10.17 -9.70
CA ARG A 20 -8.83 -9.77 -8.72
C ARG A 20 -9.15 -10.34 -7.34
N ASP A 21 -8.10 -10.70 -6.61
CA ASP A 21 -8.19 -10.94 -5.17
C ASP A 21 -8.44 -9.61 -4.45
N TRP A 22 -9.71 -9.30 -4.23
CA TRP A 22 -10.10 -8.05 -3.57
C TRP A 22 -9.81 -8.04 -2.08
N ASP A 23 -9.66 -9.19 -1.42
CA ASP A 23 -9.35 -9.25 0.00
C ASP A 23 -7.89 -8.85 0.22
N GLN A 24 -6.97 -9.47 -0.52
CA GLN A 24 -5.55 -9.07 -0.54
C GLN A 24 -5.41 -7.60 -0.99
N PHE A 25 -6.09 -7.24 -2.07
CA PHE A 25 -5.97 -5.91 -2.62
C PHE A 25 -6.51 -4.83 -1.68
N TRP A 26 -7.62 -5.11 -0.99
CA TRP A 26 -8.18 -4.20 0.02
C TRP A 26 -7.20 -3.93 1.15
N LEU A 27 -6.48 -4.95 1.63
CA LEU A 27 -5.45 -4.78 2.66
C LEU A 27 -4.31 -3.88 2.20
N ARG A 28 -3.90 -3.97 0.94
CA ARG A 28 -2.91 -3.05 0.35
C ARG A 28 -3.40 -1.60 0.30
N LEU A 29 -4.64 -1.39 -0.14
CA LEU A 29 -5.24 -0.05 -0.17
C LEU A 29 -5.39 0.53 1.25
N MET A 30 -5.70 -0.31 2.24
CA MET A 30 -5.70 0.06 3.65
C MET A 30 -4.31 0.47 4.12
N GLY A 31 -3.27 -0.32 3.82
CA GLY A 31 -1.87 0.02 4.13
C GLY A 31 -1.45 1.37 3.53
N ARG A 32 -1.81 1.62 2.26
CA ARG A 32 -1.56 2.90 1.60
C ARG A 32 -2.24 4.08 2.32
N CYS A 33 -3.51 3.93 2.69
CA CYS A 33 -4.24 4.96 3.43
C CYS A 33 -3.59 5.25 4.79
N PHE A 34 -3.18 4.22 5.53
CA PHE A 34 -2.47 4.36 6.80
C PHE A 34 -1.20 5.18 6.63
N TRP A 35 -0.36 4.79 5.67
CA TRP A 35 0.89 5.47 5.37
C TRP A 35 0.65 6.95 5.02
N LEU A 36 -0.34 7.25 4.17
CA LEU A 36 -0.68 8.63 3.83
C LEU A 36 -1.05 9.42 5.09
N LEU A 37 -1.97 8.89 5.88
CA LEU A 37 -2.50 9.55 7.07
C LEU A 37 -1.40 9.83 8.10
N ARG A 38 -0.59 8.82 8.42
CA ARG A 38 0.44 8.92 9.47
C ARG A 38 1.72 9.62 9.01
N LYS A 39 2.23 9.29 7.83
CA LYS A 39 3.53 9.82 7.36
C LYS A 39 3.39 11.10 6.58
N ARG A 40 2.44 11.18 5.64
CA ARG A 40 2.28 12.37 4.79
C ARG A 40 1.51 13.49 5.48
N TYR A 41 0.40 13.17 6.13
CA TYR A 41 -0.47 14.16 6.77
C TYR A 41 -0.28 14.26 8.28
N THR A 42 0.48 13.35 8.89
CA THR A 42 0.80 13.35 10.33
C THR A 42 -0.43 13.39 11.25
N VAL A 43 -1.56 12.81 10.83
CA VAL A 43 -2.77 12.79 11.66
C VAL A 43 -2.56 11.98 12.95
N LYS A 44 -3.07 12.54 14.04
CA LYS A 44 -2.95 11.99 15.41
C LYS A 44 -4.14 11.16 15.87
N TRP A 45 -5.02 10.78 14.94
CA TRP A 45 -6.21 9.98 15.22
C TRP A 45 -5.89 8.63 15.87
N GLY A 46 -6.84 8.07 16.62
CA GLY A 46 -6.76 6.70 17.12
C GLY A 46 -6.83 5.67 15.99
N ASN A 47 -6.36 4.45 16.22
CA ASN A 47 -6.31 3.43 15.16
C ASN A 47 -7.68 3.09 14.59
N ASP A 48 -8.72 3.03 15.42
CA ASP A 48 -10.08 2.76 14.92
C ASP A 48 -10.58 3.89 14.02
N GLU A 49 -10.22 5.14 14.31
CA GLU A 49 -10.54 6.29 13.47
C GLU A 49 -9.79 6.22 12.13
N VAL A 50 -8.49 5.89 12.14
CA VAL A 50 -7.70 5.67 10.92
C VAL A 50 -8.27 4.52 10.09
N LYS A 51 -8.64 3.39 10.73
CA LYS A 51 -9.28 2.25 10.06
C LYS A 51 -10.60 2.66 9.43
N ASN A 52 -11.46 3.36 10.17
CA ASN A 52 -12.77 3.77 9.69
C ASN A 52 -12.68 4.78 8.55
N PHE A 53 -11.79 5.78 8.66
CA PHE A 53 -11.53 6.71 7.57
C PHE A 53 -11.01 6.00 6.33
N SER A 54 -10.01 5.12 6.48
CA SER A 54 -9.40 4.38 5.37
C SER A 54 -10.44 3.52 4.63
N ARG A 55 -11.26 2.76 5.36
CA ARG A 55 -12.35 1.96 4.78
C ARG A 55 -13.36 2.82 4.02
N LYS A 56 -13.75 3.97 4.60
CA LYS A 56 -14.67 4.92 3.96
C LYS A 56 -14.06 5.50 2.69
N ALA A 57 -12.80 5.96 2.74
CA ALA A 57 -12.10 6.53 1.60
C ALA A 57 -11.97 5.54 0.44
N ILE A 58 -11.56 4.29 0.73
CA ILE A 58 -11.47 3.23 -0.28
C ILE A 58 -12.84 2.93 -0.88
N GLY A 59 -13.87 2.76 -0.05
CA GLY A 59 -15.24 2.50 -0.52
C GLY A 59 -15.79 3.62 -1.41
N GLU A 60 -15.55 4.88 -1.06
CA GLU A 60 -15.91 6.03 -1.89
C GLU A 60 -15.16 6.06 -3.22
N VAL A 61 -13.87 5.70 -3.23
CA VAL A 61 -13.08 5.60 -4.46
C VAL A 61 -13.61 4.48 -5.36
N ILE A 62 -13.85 3.29 -4.82
CA ILE A 62 -14.41 2.15 -5.55
C ILE A 62 -15.78 2.53 -6.15
N ASN A 63 -16.65 3.17 -5.37
CA ASN A 63 -17.94 3.65 -5.86
C ASN A 63 -17.79 4.65 -7.02
N LYS A 64 -16.85 5.60 -6.92
CA LYS A 64 -16.58 6.57 -7.99
C LYS A 64 -16.05 5.94 -9.28
N ILE A 65 -15.32 4.83 -9.18
CA ILE A 65 -14.76 4.11 -10.33
C ILE A 65 -15.81 3.18 -10.96
N PHE A 66 -16.45 2.33 -10.17
CA PHE A 66 -17.28 1.23 -10.71
C PHE A 66 -18.75 1.58 -10.86
N ILE A 67 -19.30 2.43 -9.98
CA ILE A 67 -20.74 2.72 -9.93
C ILE A 67 -21.03 4.08 -10.56
N GLU A 68 -20.41 5.14 -10.05
CA GLU A 68 -20.68 6.51 -10.51
C GLU A 68 -19.98 6.86 -11.83
N LYS A 69 -18.96 6.09 -12.22
CA LYS A 69 -18.12 6.31 -13.42
C LYS A 69 -17.55 7.75 -13.50
N LYS A 70 -17.19 8.33 -12.35
CA LYS A 70 -16.61 9.69 -12.23
C LYS A 70 -15.08 9.70 -12.21
N ARG A 71 -14.45 8.52 -12.08
CA ARG A 71 -13.00 8.35 -12.15
C ARG A 71 -12.68 7.35 -13.25
N ASN A 72 -12.15 7.87 -14.35
CA ASN A 72 -11.86 7.10 -15.54
C ASN A 72 -10.39 6.66 -15.52
N TRP A 73 -10.17 5.36 -15.67
CA TRP A 73 -8.84 4.79 -15.76
C TRP A 73 -8.24 5.11 -17.13
N ASN A 74 -7.25 6.00 -17.16
CA ASN A 74 -6.48 6.31 -18.36
C ASN A 74 -5.30 5.32 -18.46
N ILE A 75 -5.40 4.36 -19.36
CA ILE A 75 -4.44 3.27 -19.53
C ILE A 75 -3.07 3.81 -19.98
N ASP A 76 -3.06 4.86 -20.80
CA ASP A 76 -1.80 5.43 -21.28
C ASP A 76 -0.97 6.04 -20.14
N ARG A 77 -1.65 6.52 -19.10
CA ARG A 77 -1.01 7.15 -17.93
C ARG A 77 -0.75 6.15 -16.81
N TYR A 78 -1.64 5.19 -16.64
CA TYR A 78 -1.56 4.15 -15.61
C TYR A 78 -1.79 2.82 -16.32
N PRO A 79 -0.73 2.14 -16.78
CA PRO A 79 -0.89 0.85 -17.46
C PRO A 79 -1.46 -0.23 -16.54
N ASP A 80 -1.22 -0.10 -15.23
CA ASP A 80 -1.73 -0.98 -14.19
C ASP A 80 -2.93 -0.38 -13.43
N PHE A 81 -3.92 -1.22 -13.12
CA PHE A 81 -5.15 -0.80 -12.43
C PHE A 81 -4.88 -0.44 -10.96
N GLU A 82 -3.93 -1.13 -10.34
CA GLU A 82 -3.58 -0.93 -8.94
C GLU A 82 -2.87 0.42 -8.75
N GLU A 83 -1.94 0.78 -9.63
CA GLU A 83 -1.36 2.13 -9.67
C GLU A 83 -2.44 3.22 -9.88
N PHE A 84 -3.41 2.96 -10.76
CA PHE A 84 -4.51 3.89 -10.99
C PHE A 84 -5.34 4.12 -9.72
N ILE A 85 -5.84 3.08 -9.07
CA ILE A 85 -6.71 3.24 -7.90
C ILE A 85 -5.94 3.80 -6.69
N VAL A 86 -4.66 3.44 -6.51
CA VAL A 86 -3.77 4.07 -5.51
C VAL A 86 -3.68 5.57 -5.76
N GLY A 87 -3.45 6.00 -7.00
CA GLY A 87 -3.43 7.43 -7.35
C GLY A 87 -4.76 8.14 -7.09
N VAL A 88 -5.90 7.46 -7.31
CA VAL A 88 -7.22 7.99 -6.99
C VAL A 88 -7.44 8.10 -5.48
N ILE A 89 -6.97 7.12 -4.68
CA ILE A 89 -7.01 7.15 -3.21
C ILE A 89 -6.18 8.31 -2.69
N ASP A 90 -4.91 8.43 -3.11
CA ASP A 90 -4.03 9.53 -2.72
C ASP A 90 -4.72 10.89 -2.93
N SER A 91 -5.30 11.09 -4.12
CA SER A 91 -6.03 12.30 -4.46
C SER A 91 -7.30 12.49 -3.61
N HIS A 92 -8.04 11.42 -3.35
CA HIS A 92 -9.27 11.46 -2.55
C HIS A 92 -8.97 11.80 -1.09
N VAL A 93 -8.00 11.14 -0.47
CA VAL A 93 -7.53 11.42 0.90
C VAL A 93 -7.06 12.87 1.01
N ASN A 94 -6.19 13.32 0.10
CA ASN A 94 -5.74 14.72 0.07
C ASN A 94 -6.91 15.71 0.03
N ASN A 95 -7.87 15.47 -0.87
CA ASN A 95 -9.02 16.36 -1.02
C ASN A 95 -9.96 16.33 0.18
N THR A 96 -10.11 15.18 0.84
CA THR A 96 -10.96 15.04 2.03
C THR A 96 -10.34 15.77 3.22
N LEU A 97 -9.06 15.54 3.49
CA LEU A 97 -8.37 16.20 4.61
C LEU A 97 -8.29 17.73 4.43
N ASN A 98 -7.98 18.19 3.20
CA ASN A 98 -7.95 19.63 2.90
C ASN A 98 -9.32 20.31 2.94
N LYS A 99 -10.42 19.53 2.88
CA LYS A 99 -11.79 20.05 3.07
C LYS A 99 -12.22 20.04 4.53
N GLU A 100 -11.68 19.13 5.33
CA GLU A 100 -12.07 18.94 6.72
C GLU A 100 -11.35 19.87 7.71
N ASP A 101 -10.12 20.37 7.43
CA ASP A 101 -9.61 21.55 8.16
C ASP A 101 -8.36 22.23 7.56
N LYS A 102 -8.18 23.52 7.87
CA LYS A 102 -7.01 24.38 7.56
C LYS A 102 -5.80 24.13 8.49
N ASP A 103 -5.85 23.11 9.33
CA ASP A 103 -4.91 22.92 10.45
C ASP A 103 -3.94 21.74 10.27
N PHE A 104 -3.94 21.11 9.09
CA PHE A 104 -2.93 20.12 8.73
C PHE A 104 -1.72 20.84 8.12
N THR A 105 -0.56 20.71 8.77
CA THR A 105 0.71 21.11 8.16
C THR A 105 0.98 20.13 7.02
N VAL A 106 0.62 20.54 5.81
CA VAL A 106 1.04 19.87 4.59
C VAL A 106 2.56 19.99 4.55
N GLY A 107 3.27 18.92 4.90
CA GLY A 107 4.69 18.83 4.62
C GLY A 107 4.89 19.00 3.12
N ASP A 108 5.73 19.96 2.75
CA ASP A 108 5.89 20.45 1.38
C ASP A 108 5.99 19.30 0.36
N ASN A 109 5.18 19.41 -0.69
CA ASN A 109 5.35 18.63 -1.91
C ASN A 109 6.73 18.98 -2.51
N GLU A 110 7.61 18.01 -2.61
CA GLU A 110 8.55 17.96 -3.72
C GLU A 110 8.80 16.52 -4.15
N PHE A 111 8.25 16.20 -5.33
CA PHE A 111 8.90 15.26 -6.23
C PHE A 111 10.29 15.84 -6.54
N LEU A 112 11.35 15.23 -6.02
CA LEU A 112 12.69 15.37 -6.57
C LEU A 112 13.38 14.01 -6.54
N LEU A 113 13.71 13.52 -7.73
CA LEU A 113 14.74 12.51 -7.93
C LEU A 113 16.10 13.18 -7.80
N ASP A 114 17.00 12.42 -7.17
CA ASP A 114 18.47 12.42 -7.30
C ASP A 114 19.29 13.57 -6.66
N GLU A 115 20.39 13.17 -6.01
CA GLU A 115 21.78 13.61 -6.30
C GLU A 115 22.70 13.38 -5.09
N ASN A 116 23.21 12.15 -5.02
CA ASN A 116 24.48 11.70 -4.42
C ASN A 116 24.76 11.93 -2.92
N GLY A 117 24.84 10.82 -2.18
CA GLY A 117 25.46 10.78 -0.85
C GLY A 117 25.56 9.37 -0.29
N GLU A 118 26.55 8.62 -0.75
CA GLU A 118 26.83 7.20 -0.46
C GLU A 118 26.69 6.78 1.02
N SER A 119 26.11 5.60 1.21
CA SER A 119 26.66 4.53 2.06
C SER A 119 26.18 3.21 1.45
N GLU A 120 27.10 2.30 1.13
CA GLU A 120 26.76 0.96 0.61
C GLU A 120 25.66 0.32 1.48
N PRO A 121 24.47 -0.02 0.93
CA PRO A 121 23.51 -0.79 1.68
C PRO A 121 23.95 -2.25 1.68
N ASP A 122 24.17 -2.79 2.88
CA ASP A 122 24.16 -4.23 3.19
C ASP A 122 22.97 -4.89 2.48
N ALA A 123 23.12 -6.16 2.09
CA ALA A 123 22.26 -6.94 1.18
C ALA A 123 20.81 -7.21 1.67
N GLN A 124 20.16 -6.23 2.30
CA GLN A 124 18.82 -6.29 2.87
C GLN A 124 17.83 -5.29 2.25
N GLU A 125 18.24 -4.38 1.38
CA GLU A 125 17.32 -3.56 0.58
C GLU A 125 16.98 -4.27 -0.73
N ILE A 126 16.08 -5.26 -0.66
CA ILE A 126 15.40 -5.72 -1.87
C ILE A 126 14.21 -4.79 -2.08
N VAL A 127 14.30 -3.93 -3.09
CA VAL A 127 13.12 -3.40 -3.76
C VAL A 127 12.40 -4.60 -4.36
N ILE A 128 11.27 -4.98 -3.76
CA ILE A 128 10.50 -6.14 -4.19
C ILE A 128 9.67 -5.74 -5.41
N THR A 129 9.86 -6.41 -6.55
CA THR A 129 8.98 -6.23 -7.72
C THR A 129 7.55 -6.68 -7.38
N GLN A 130 6.53 -6.16 -8.06
CA GLN A 130 5.13 -6.52 -7.77
C GLN A 130 4.88 -8.04 -7.84
N GLU A 131 5.51 -8.73 -8.79
CA GLU A 131 5.43 -10.19 -8.91
C GLU A 131 6.07 -10.91 -7.72
N LEU A 132 7.27 -10.49 -7.29
CA LEU A 132 7.94 -11.07 -6.13
C LEU A 132 7.19 -10.73 -4.83
N ARG A 133 6.55 -9.56 -4.77
CA ARG A 133 5.73 -9.11 -3.64
C ARG A 133 4.53 -10.01 -3.48
N ASN A 134 3.81 -10.27 -4.57
CA ASN A 134 2.68 -11.20 -4.59
C ASN A 134 3.13 -12.61 -4.18
N GLN A 135 4.22 -13.12 -4.74
CA GLN A 135 4.72 -14.47 -4.41
C GLN A 135 5.09 -14.61 -2.92
N ILE A 136 5.75 -13.60 -2.33
CA ILE A 136 6.10 -13.63 -0.91
C ILE A 136 4.84 -13.53 -0.05
N TYR A 137 3.87 -12.71 -0.46
CA TYR A 137 2.59 -12.59 0.24
C TYR A 137 1.85 -13.94 0.26
N ASP A 138 1.68 -14.57 -0.91
CA ASP A 138 0.95 -15.84 -1.02
C ASP A 138 1.62 -16.93 -0.18
N GLU A 139 2.95 -16.97 -0.15
CA GLU A 139 3.67 -17.94 0.65
C GLU A 139 3.58 -17.64 2.17
N LEU A 140 3.48 -16.37 2.58
CA LEU A 140 3.19 -16.00 3.96
C LEU A 140 1.79 -16.45 4.36
N ASP A 141 0.79 -16.23 3.50
CA ASP A 141 -0.60 -16.61 3.72
C ASP A 141 -0.75 -18.14 3.82
N VAL A 142 -0.18 -18.90 2.88
CA VAL A 142 -0.12 -20.37 2.93
C VAL A 142 0.59 -20.88 4.20
N SER A 143 1.54 -20.11 4.72
CA SER A 143 2.22 -20.42 5.99
C SER A 143 1.40 -20.09 7.24
N GLY A 144 0.16 -19.61 7.08
CA GLY A 144 -0.74 -19.20 8.15
C GLY A 144 -0.31 -17.89 8.81
N ALA A 145 0.15 -16.91 8.02
CA ALA A 145 0.35 -15.55 8.48
C ALA A 145 -0.98 -14.92 8.86
N ASP A 146 -1.04 -14.27 10.02
CA ASP A 146 -2.19 -13.45 10.39
C ASP A 146 -2.09 -12.03 9.80
N ASP A 147 -3.18 -11.27 9.90
CA ASP A 147 -3.29 -9.91 9.35
C ASP A 147 -2.13 -9.00 9.80
N ASP A 148 -1.68 -9.12 11.05
CA ASP A 148 -0.57 -8.31 11.56
C ASP A 148 0.75 -8.67 10.87
N GLU A 149 1.01 -9.96 10.65
CA GLU A 149 2.20 -10.42 9.92
C GLU A 149 2.19 -9.98 8.44
N LEU A 150 1.01 -9.98 7.80
CA LEU A 150 0.85 -9.53 6.43
C LEU A 150 0.99 -8.01 6.31
N LEU A 151 0.42 -7.25 7.25
CA LEU A 151 0.59 -5.79 7.32
C LEU A 151 2.05 -5.39 7.53
N ILE A 152 2.76 -6.10 8.41
CA ILE A 152 4.21 -5.92 8.61
C ILE A 152 4.97 -6.15 7.30
N PHE A 153 4.61 -7.18 6.54
CA PHE A 153 5.22 -7.46 5.24
C PHE A 153 4.96 -6.33 4.23
N GLU A 154 3.71 -5.86 4.12
CA GLU A 154 3.37 -4.80 3.18
C GLU A 154 4.09 -3.48 3.50
N CYS A 155 4.24 -3.14 4.79
CA CYS A 155 5.06 -1.98 5.19
C CYS A 155 6.53 -2.12 4.76
N LEU A 156 7.12 -3.31 4.90
CA LEU A 156 8.48 -3.58 4.44
C LEU A 156 8.59 -3.50 2.92
N ALA A 157 7.60 -4.04 2.19
CA ALA A 157 7.56 -4.00 0.73
C ALA A 157 7.45 -2.56 0.20
N ASP A 158 6.80 -1.68 0.94
CA ASP A 158 6.71 -0.23 0.65
C ASP A 158 7.95 0.56 1.12
N GLY A 159 9.01 -0.12 1.55
CA GLY A 159 10.30 0.49 1.90
C GLY A 159 10.44 0.94 3.36
N MET A 160 9.47 0.61 4.23
CA MET A 160 9.58 0.93 5.66
C MET A 160 10.45 -0.10 6.38
N ASN A 161 11.75 0.14 6.45
CA ASN A 161 12.72 -0.86 6.89
C ASN A 161 13.00 -0.88 8.42
N LYS A 162 12.52 0.10 9.19
CA LYS A 162 12.77 0.20 10.63
C LYS A 162 11.62 -0.41 11.44
N PRO A 163 11.87 -1.42 12.31
CA PRO A 163 10.81 -2.08 13.07
C PRO A 163 9.99 -1.14 13.97
N ASP A 164 10.65 -0.17 14.61
CA ASP A 164 9.92 0.82 15.42
C ASP A 164 9.05 1.74 14.56
N ASP A 165 9.46 2.04 13.33
CA ASP A 165 8.62 2.81 12.40
C ASP A 165 7.40 1.99 11.97
N ILE A 166 7.57 0.70 11.66
CA ILE A 166 6.47 -0.21 11.31
C ILE A 166 5.50 -0.36 12.50
N LYS A 167 6.03 -0.57 13.71
CA LYS A 167 5.20 -0.66 14.93
C LYS A 167 4.34 0.59 15.13
N ASN A 168 4.98 1.76 15.01
CA ASN A 168 4.31 3.04 15.16
C ASN A 168 3.29 3.28 14.03
N GLU A 169 3.62 2.86 12.81
CA GLU A 169 2.75 2.95 11.63
C GLU A 169 1.48 2.09 11.79
N LEU A 170 1.66 0.84 12.21
CA LEU A 170 0.56 -0.10 12.47
C LEU A 170 -0.18 0.20 13.77
N GLY A 171 0.36 1.10 14.60
CA GLY A 171 -0.21 1.50 15.89
C GLY A 171 -0.33 0.34 16.87
N MET A 172 0.57 -0.64 16.77
CA MET A 172 0.55 -1.83 17.61
C MET A 172 1.16 -1.54 18.99
N SER A 173 0.71 -2.27 20.01
CA SER A 173 1.42 -2.28 21.29
C SER A 173 2.81 -2.93 21.10
N ASP A 174 3.76 -2.62 21.99
CA ASP A 174 5.07 -3.27 21.96
C ASP A 174 4.95 -4.80 22.02
N GLU A 175 4.02 -5.32 22.84
CA GLU A 175 3.80 -6.75 22.99
C GLU A 175 3.24 -7.39 21.71
N ASP A 176 2.19 -6.81 21.13
CA ASP A 176 1.55 -7.32 19.91
C ASP A 176 2.52 -7.27 18.73
N PHE A 177 3.23 -6.15 18.57
CA PHE A 177 4.22 -5.98 17.52
C PHE A 177 5.35 -6.99 17.68
N HIS A 178 5.92 -7.15 18.88
CA HIS A 178 6.99 -8.13 19.08
C HIS A 178 6.53 -9.57 18.82
N ASN A 179 5.28 -9.88 19.15
CA ASN A 179 4.70 -11.20 18.89
C ASN A 179 4.51 -11.43 17.38
N ALA A 180 3.86 -10.51 16.67
CA ALA A 180 3.67 -10.57 15.22
C ALA A 180 5.01 -10.57 14.47
N TRP A 181 5.90 -9.64 14.79
CA TRP A 181 7.24 -9.55 14.21
C TRP A 181 8.06 -10.83 14.39
N ARG A 182 7.95 -11.48 15.54
CA ARG A 182 8.61 -12.78 15.79
C ARG A 182 8.01 -13.90 14.95
N ARG A 183 6.68 -13.96 14.82
CA ARG A 183 6.00 -14.96 13.96
C ARG A 183 6.38 -14.73 12.49
N PHE A 184 6.29 -13.48 12.03
CA PHE A 184 6.68 -13.06 10.68
C PHE A 184 8.13 -13.44 10.36
N LYS A 185 9.09 -13.10 11.23
CA LYS A 185 10.52 -13.44 11.01
C LYS A 185 10.76 -14.94 10.83
N ARG A 186 10.02 -15.79 11.56
CA ARG A 186 10.14 -17.25 11.43
C ARG A 186 9.61 -17.71 10.07
N LYS A 187 8.45 -17.22 9.64
CA LYS A 187 7.87 -17.53 8.33
C LYS A 187 8.78 -17.03 7.21
N ARG A 188 9.18 -15.75 7.23
CA ARG A 188 10.11 -15.14 6.28
C ARG A 188 11.40 -15.96 6.12
N LYS A 189 12.00 -16.47 7.19
CA LYS A 189 13.21 -17.29 7.11
C LYS A 189 12.98 -18.60 6.33
N THR A 190 11.81 -19.21 6.47
CA THR A 190 11.42 -20.40 5.71
C THR A 190 11.21 -20.06 4.23
N ILE A 191 10.55 -18.94 3.96
CA ILE A 191 10.30 -18.44 2.60
C ILE A 191 11.61 -18.11 1.89
N GLN A 192 12.53 -17.40 2.55
CA GLN A 192 13.87 -17.10 2.02
C GLN A 192 14.66 -18.36 1.67
N LYS A 193 14.54 -19.44 2.46
CA LYS A 193 15.16 -20.72 2.13
C LYS A 193 14.53 -21.39 0.92
N LYS A 194 13.20 -21.26 0.74
CA LYS A 194 12.51 -21.75 -0.45
C LYS A 194 12.96 -20.97 -1.69
N LEU A 195 12.93 -19.64 -1.63
CA LEU A 195 13.34 -18.76 -2.74
C LEU A 195 14.81 -18.94 -3.12
N GLY A 196 15.71 -19.07 -2.15
CA GLY A 196 17.13 -19.37 -2.39
C GLY A 196 17.38 -20.74 -3.01
N ALA A 197 16.45 -21.70 -2.88
CA ALA A 197 16.52 -22.98 -3.58
C ALA A 197 16.03 -22.88 -5.05
N TYR A 198 15.28 -21.83 -5.39
CA TYR A 198 14.79 -21.55 -6.74
C TYR A 198 15.66 -20.54 -7.52
N GLY A 199 16.77 -20.07 -6.92
CA GLY A 199 17.76 -19.22 -7.61
C GLY A 199 17.55 -17.71 -7.48
N TYR A 200 16.78 -17.26 -6.47
CA TYR A 200 16.66 -15.86 -6.05
C TYR A 200 17.54 -15.56 -4.83
#